data_AF-A0A661BWH3-F1
#
_entry.id   AF-A0A661BWH3-F1
#
_cell.length_a   1.000
_cell.length_b   1.000
_cell.length_c   1.000
_cell.angle_alpha   90.00
_cell.angle_beta   90.00
_cell.angle_gamma   90.00
#
_symmetry.space_group_name_H-M   'P 1'
#
loop_
_entity.id
_entity.type
_entity.pdbx_description
1 polymer ?
#
loop_
_entity_poly.entity_id
_entity_poly.type
_entity_poly.pdbx_seq_one_letter_code
_entity_poly.pdbx_strand_id
1 'polypeptide(L)'
;IPSDYYCYKSKTCERGTTTVLGTWQWDIDTNQLATSRTTDLWWSHTNHNEREMVPVNGAFIKRIAQGGCYKYGPNEIMEKVNDFTPYIVEENTDTTLRQKRTILNSKPVYELNELINGGFSKQPVKEMMPLSVFKEGSVFAVITNQGQLARLCVSGFHSSYDFRFREAYLLDPGWKKMVKQREEKRHYHILLDWTVFRGFDLMPYMESPE
;
A
#
# COMPACT_ATOMS: atom_id res chain seq x y z
N ILE A 1 18.96 -11.66 11.81
CA ILE A 1 19.11 -12.16 10.42
C ILE A 1 19.26 -10.93 9.54
N PRO A 2 20.40 -10.74 8.86
CA PRO A 2 20.58 -9.63 7.92
C PRO A 2 19.53 -9.72 6.82
N SER A 3 19.02 -8.57 6.35
CA SER A 3 18.03 -8.50 5.25
C SER A 3 18.49 -9.25 3.99
N ASP A 4 19.82 -9.34 3.80
CA ASP A 4 20.49 -10.05 2.72
C ASP A 4 20.22 -11.56 2.70
N TYR A 5 19.92 -12.18 3.85
CA TYR A 5 19.75 -13.64 3.95
C TYR A 5 18.58 -14.17 3.10
N TYR A 6 17.47 -13.43 3.07
CA TYR A 6 16.26 -13.87 2.36
C TYR A 6 16.33 -13.59 0.86
N CYS A 7 16.98 -12.49 0.50
CA CYS A 7 17.31 -12.18 -0.89
C CYS A 7 18.28 -13.19 -1.49
N TYR A 8 19.26 -13.63 -0.71
CA TYR A 8 20.20 -14.68 -1.10
C TYR A 8 19.50 -16.02 -1.39
N LYS A 9 18.45 -16.37 -0.64
CA LYS A 9 17.68 -17.61 -0.86
C LYS A 9 16.68 -17.56 -2.00
N SER A 10 16.10 -16.40 -2.31
CA SER A 10 15.04 -16.26 -3.33
C SER A 10 15.55 -16.17 -4.78
N LYS A 11 16.87 -16.29 -5.02
CA LYS A 11 17.58 -16.20 -6.32
C LYS A 11 17.39 -14.89 -7.11
N THR A 12 16.30 -14.17 -6.93
CA THR A 12 16.03 -12.86 -7.54
C THR A 12 15.14 -12.04 -6.60
N CYS A 13 15.73 -11.19 -5.77
CA CYS A 13 14.98 -10.15 -5.06
C CYS A 13 15.44 -8.78 -5.53
N GLU A 14 14.54 -7.80 -5.48
CA GLU A 14 14.86 -6.40 -5.63
C GLU A 14 14.54 -5.66 -4.33
N ARG A 15 15.33 -4.65 -4.00
CA ARG A 15 15.14 -3.87 -2.78
C ARG A 15 15.44 -2.40 -3.01
N GLY A 16 14.82 -1.57 -2.21
CA GLY A 16 15.09 -0.15 -2.22
C GLY A 16 14.39 0.58 -1.08
N THR A 17 14.55 1.89 -1.12
CA THR A 17 13.85 2.84 -0.27
C THR A 17 13.12 3.84 -1.15
N THR A 18 11.90 4.19 -0.77
CA THR A 18 11.05 5.13 -1.52
C THR A 18 10.22 5.97 -0.57
N THR A 19 10.22 7.28 -0.78
CA THR A 19 9.29 8.18 -0.11
C THR A 19 8.03 8.37 -0.95
N VAL A 20 6.92 7.74 -0.55
CA VAL A 20 5.61 7.96 -1.19
C VAL A 20 5.04 9.30 -0.72
N LEU A 21 4.66 10.14 -1.69
CA LEU A 21 4.25 11.52 -1.42
C LEU A 21 2.84 11.58 -0.82
N GLY A 22 2.57 12.55 0.07
CA GLY A 22 1.27 12.87 0.67
C GLY A 22 0.05 12.06 0.20
N THR A 23 -0.62 12.51 -0.87
CA THR A 23 -1.65 11.70 -1.55
C THR A 23 -1.10 11.30 -2.91
N TRP A 24 -0.73 10.02 -3.08
CA TRP A 24 -0.06 9.56 -4.29
C TRP A 24 -0.25 8.06 -4.51
N GLN A 25 0.02 7.59 -5.73
CA GLN A 25 -0.01 6.19 -6.11
C GLN A 25 1.40 5.66 -6.41
N TRP A 26 1.65 4.39 -6.10
CA TRP A 26 2.98 3.78 -6.24
C TRP A 26 2.88 2.40 -6.90
N ASP A 27 3.63 2.24 -7.98
CA ASP A 27 3.93 0.97 -8.64
C ASP A 27 5.20 0.41 -7.98
N ILE A 28 5.03 -0.66 -7.17
CA ILE A 28 6.10 -1.25 -6.37
C ILE A 28 7.06 -2.01 -7.28
N ASP A 29 6.53 -2.67 -8.30
CA ASP A 29 7.30 -3.50 -9.22
C ASP A 29 8.34 -2.72 -10.01
N THR A 30 7.99 -1.51 -10.46
CA THR A 30 8.90 -0.61 -11.19
C THR A 30 9.53 0.47 -10.31
N ASN A 31 9.11 0.53 -9.04
CA ASN A 31 9.41 1.59 -8.10
C ASN A 31 9.11 3.00 -8.66
N GLN A 32 7.93 3.18 -9.26
CA GLN A 32 7.52 4.45 -9.86
C GLN A 32 6.33 5.07 -9.14
N LEU A 33 6.48 6.33 -8.78
CA LEU A 33 5.41 7.16 -8.25
C LEU A 33 4.64 7.80 -9.40
N ALA A 34 3.57 7.16 -9.84
CA ALA A 34 2.77 7.59 -10.98
C ALA A 34 1.28 7.46 -10.69
N THR A 35 0.45 8.15 -11.45
CA THR A 35 -1.00 7.91 -11.49
C THR A 35 -1.31 7.03 -12.70
N SER A 36 -1.25 5.72 -12.50
CA SER A 36 -1.46 4.73 -13.57
C SER A 36 -2.26 3.54 -13.07
N ARG A 37 -2.86 2.81 -14.02
CA ARG A 37 -3.51 1.51 -13.79
C ARG A 37 -2.52 0.40 -13.42
N THR A 38 -1.21 0.68 -13.44
CA THR A 38 -0.16 -0.28 -13.05
C THR A 38 0.26 -0.09 -11.60
N THR A 39 -0.28 0.90 -10.90
CA THR A 39 0.07 1.13 -9.49
C THR A 39 -0.51 0.04 -8.59
N ASP A 40 0.21 -0.27 -7.52
CA ASP A 40 -0.19 -1.29 -6.54
C ASP A 40 -0.82 -0.66 -5.30
N LEU A 41 -0.35 0.52 -4.90
CA LEU A 41 -0.77 1.17 -3.67
C LEU A 41 -1.18 2.61 -3.90
N TRP A 42 -2.25 3.01 -3.23
CA TRP A 42 -2.61 4.39 -2.97
C TRP A 42 -2.31 4.75 -1.52
N TRP A 43 -1.51 5.78 -1.33
CA TRP A 43 -1.23 6.40 -0.03
C TRP A 43 -2.04 7.68 0.07
N SER A 44 -2.75 7.86 1.18
CA SER A 44 -3.50 9.07 1.44
C SER A 44 -3.44 9.52 2.88
N HIS A 45 -3.38 10.83 3.05
CA HIS A 45 -3.49 11.51 4.32
C HIS A 45 -4.92 12.05 4.48
N THR A 46 -5.84 11.22 4.96
CA THR A 46 -7.29 11.52 5.06
C THR A 46 -7.58 12.71 5.98
N ASN A 47 -6.90 12.81 7.13
CA ASN A 47 -6.96 13.97 8.03
C ASN A 47 -5.70 14.05 8.91
N HIS A 48 -5.63 14.99 9.87
CA HIS A 48 -4.46 15.21 10.73
C HIS A 48 -3.91 13.95 11.44
N ASN A 49 -4.78 12.97 11.70
CA ASN A 49 -4.45 11.76 12.47
C ASN A 49 -4.57 10.47 11.66
N GLU A 50 -5.43 10.48 10.64
CA GLU A 50 -5.74 9.30 9.82
C GLU A 50 -4.94 9.31 8.52
N ARG A 51 -4.33 8.15 8.29
CA ARG A 51 -3.45 7.85 7.16
C ARG A 51 -3.81 6.47 6.66
N GLU A 52 -3.88 6.29 5.36
CA GLU A 52 -4.39 5.06 4.77
C GLU A 52 -3.46 4.60 3.66
N MET A 53 -3.05 3.33 3.72
CA MET A 53 -2.51 2.60 2.58
C MET A 53 -3.58 1.66 2.09
N VAL A 54 -3.94 1.81 0.83
CA VAL A 54 -5.01 1.06 0.17
C VAL A 54 -4.40 0.41 -1.06
N PRO A 55 -4.55 -0.90 -1.25
CA PRO A 55 -4.11 -1.51 -2.49
C PRO A 55 -5.08 -1.17 -3.62
N VAL A 56 -4.57 -1.08 -4.83
CA VAL A 56 -5.34 -0.69 -6.04
C VAL A 56 -4.98 -1.61 -7.19
N ASN A 57 -5.79 -1.61 -8.25
CA ASN A 57 -5.57 -2.36 -9.49
C ASN A 57 -5.32 -3.86 -9.29
N GLY A 58 -6.00 -4.49 -8.32
CA GLY A 58 -5.86 -5.93 -8.04
C GLY A 58 -4.67 -6.31 -7.15
N ALA A 59 -3.93 -5.34 -6.62
CA ALA A 59 -2.95 -5.60 -5.57
C ALA A 59 -3.63 -5.93 -4.23
N PHE A 60 -2.84 -6.47 -3.31
CA PHE A 60 -3.27 -6.96 -2.01
C PHE A 60 -2.31 -6.47 -0.93
N ILE A 61 -2.79 -6.06 0.24
CA ILE A 61 -1.92 -5.65 1.36
C ILE A 61 -2.46 -6.13 2.71
N LYS A 62 -1.55 -6.60 3.57
CA LYS A 62 -1.86 -7.00 4.96
C LYS A 62 -0.73 -6.57 5.88
N ARG A 63 -1.06 -5.97 7.02
CA ARG A 63 -0.08 -5.73 8.08
C ARG A 63 0.26 -7.05 8.75
N ILE A 64 1.54 -7.41 8.78
CA ILE A 64 2.01 -8.69 9.31
C ILE A 64 2.81 -8.57 10.60
N ALA A 65 3.32 -7.37 10.92
CA ALA A 65 4.09 -7.14 12.14
C ALA A 65 4.23 -5.65 12.54
N GLN A 66 4.83 -5.45 13.72
CA GLN A 66 5.36 -4.19 14.22
C GLN A 66 6.81 -4.42 14.70
N GLY A 67 7.76 -3.70 14.10
CA GLY A 67 9.19 -3.83 14.32
C GLY A 67 9.84 -4.93 13.47
N GLY A 68 11.16 -4.86 13.32
CA GLY A 68 11.93 -5.91 12.67
C GLY A 68 11.66 -6.05 11.17
N CYS A 69 11.68 -4.95 10.42
CA CYS A 69 11.48 -4.90 8.95
C CYS A 69 12.11 -6.07 8.19
N TYR A 70 13.34 -6.42 8.55
CA TYR A 70 14.14 -7.40 7.84
C TYR A 70 14.01 -8.84 8.33
N LYS A 71 13.15 -9.09 9.34
CA LYS A 71 13.00 -10.43 9.94
C LYS A 71 12.16 -11.38 9.10
N TYR A 72 11.31 -10.85 8.22
CA TYR A 72 10.33 -11.63 7.46
C TYR A 72 10.82 -11.88 6.04
N GLY A 73 11.12 -13.14 5.73
CA GLY A 73 11.38 -13.62 4.37
C GLY A 73 10.10 -14.00 3.64
N PRO A 74 10.21 -14.51 2.41
CA PRO A 74 9.04 -14.82 1.60
C PRO A 74 8.17 -15.92 2.23
N ASN A 75 8.76 -16.97 2.79
CA ASN A 75 8.00 -18.05 3.43
C ASN A 75 7.24 -17.56 4.68
N GLU A 76 7.89 -16.77 5.55
CA GLU A 76 7.26 -16.22 6.75
C GLU A 76 6.17 -15.20 6.41
N ILE A 77 6.33 -14.50 5.29
CA ILE A 77 5.29 -13.62 4.75
C ILE A 77 4.11 -14.49 4.28
N MET A 78 4.34 -15.51 3.48
CA MET A 78 3.28 -16.38 2.95
C MET A 78 2.47 -17.06 4.05
N GLU A 79 3.12 -17.58 5.08
CA GLU A 79 2.41 -18.15 6.25
C GLU A 79 1.45 -17.15 6.91
N LYS A 80 1.80 -15.85 6.92
CA LYS A 80 0.95 -14.79 7.48
C LYS A 80 -0.10 -14.28 6.48
N VAL A 81 0.10 -14.57 5.21
CA VAL A 81 -0.73 -14.17 4.07
C VAL A 81 -1.73 -15.27 3.72
N ASN A 82 -1.54 -16.53 4.10
CA ASN A 82 -2.47 -17.64 3.77
C ASN A 82 -3.94 -17.40 4.22
N ASP A 83 -4.18 -16.53 5.20
CA ASP A 83 -5.53 -16.05 5.54
C ASP A 83 -5.93 -14.78 4.76
N PHE A 84 -5.46 -14.61 3.52
CA PHE A 84 -5.81 -13.44 2.72
C PHE A 84 -7.26 -13.58 2.28
N THR A 85 -8.13 -12.74 2.83
CA THR A 85 -9.36 -12.43 2.12
C THR A 85 -9.00 -11.33 1.11
N PRO A 86 -8.97 -11.62 -0.21
CA PRO A 86 -8.59 -10.66 -1.22
C PRO A 86 -9.48 -9.41 -1.14
N TYR A 87 -8.86 -8.24 -1.21
CA TYR A 87 -9.54 -6.97 -1.41
C TYR A 87 -9.34 -6.56 -2.86
N ILE A 88 -10.36 -6.78 -3.70
CA ILE A 88 -10.35 -6.36 -5.10
C ILE A 88 -10.99 -4.98 -5.16
N VAL A 89 -10.23 -3.94 -5.51
CA VAL A 89 -10.80 -2.66 -5.94
C VAL A 89 -10.84 -2.67 -7.46
N GLU A 90 -12.01 -2.95 -8.03
CA GLU A 90 -12.23 -2.71 -9.46
C GLU A 90 -12.32 -1.19 -9.67
N GLU A 91 -11.28 -0.60 -10.27
CA GLU A 91 -11.31 0.80 -10.65
C GLU A 91 -12.14 0.95 -11.93
N ASN A 92 -13.38 1.43 -11.77
CA ASN A 92 -14.16 1.94 -12.89
C ASN A 92 -13.44 3.18 -13.44
N THR A 93 -13.29 3.27 -14.76
CA THR A 93 -12.36 4.16 -15.47
C THR A 93 -12.72 5.66 -15.43
N ASP A 94 -13.53 6.08 -14.48
CA ASP A 94 -14.01 7.44 -14.33
C ASP A 94 -13.50 8.00 -13.01
N THR A 95 -12.68 9.06 -13.09
CA THR A 95 -12.04 9.82 -12.00
C THR A 95 -13.01 10.37 -10.93
N THR A 96 -14.29 10.01 -10.98
CA THR A 96 -15.39 10.47 -10.14
C THR A 96 -15.84 9.46 -9.08
N LEU A 97 -15.30 8.23 -9.03
CA LEU A 97 -15.45 7.36 -7.86
C LEU A 97 -14.61 7.89 -6.70
N ARG A 98 -15.13 8.93 -6.05
CA ARG A 98 -14.90 9.14 -4.62
C ARG A 98 -15.20 7.80 -3.97
N GLN A 99 -14.20 7.17 -3.33
CA GLN A 99 -14.47 6.22 -2.25
C GLN A 99 -15.57 6.83 -1.39
N LYS A 100 -16.79 6.30 -1.48
CA LYS A 100 -17.85 6.73 -0.61
C LYS A 100 -17.56 6.06 0.73
N ARG A 101 -16.72 6.74 1.52
CA ARG A 101 -16.52 6.43 2.93
C ARG A 101 -17.87 6.61 3.61
N THR A 102 -18.59 5.53 3.81
CA THR A 102 -19.80 5.53 4.62
C THR A 102 -19.36 5.19 6.04
N ILE A 103 -19.63 6.06 7.01
CA ILE A 103 -19.37 5.75 8.41
C ILE A 103 -20.56 4.94 8.91
N LEU A 104 -20.35 3.64 9.14
CA LEU A 104 -21.33 2.77 9.76
C LEU A 104 -20.83 2.43 11.17
N ASN A 105 -21.62 2.72 12.21
CA ASN A 105 -21.25 2.47 13.60
C ASN A 105 -19.87 3.04 14.01
N SER A 106 -19.57 4.27 13.56
CA SER A 106 -18.29 4.96 13.79
C SER A 106 -17.06 4.30 13.16
N LYS A 107 -17.25 3.36 12.23
CA LYS A 107 -16.17 2.72 11.47
C LYS A 107 -16.27 3.09 9.99
N PRO A 108 -15.14 3.34 9.31
CA PRO A 108 -15.14 3.53 7.86
C PRO A 108 -15.53 2.21 7.19
N VAL A 109 -16.62 2.24 6.42
CA VAL A 109 -16.99 1.18 5.49
C VAL A 109 -16.80 1.71 4.08
N TYR A 110 -16.14 0.92 3.25
CA TYR A 110 -15.93 1.22 1.84
C TYR A 110 -16.90 0.36 1.03
N GLU A 111 -17.63 0.97 0.10
CA GLU A 111 -18.56 0.28 -0.78
C GLU A 111 -17.83 -0.16 -2.05
N LEU A 112 -17.83 -1.46 -2.34
CA LEU A 112 -17.44 -1.99 -3.65
C LEU A 112 -18.68 -2.04 -4.54
N ASN A 113 -18.58 -1.51 -5.75
CA ASN A 113 -19.63 -1.63 -6.77
C ASN A 113 -19.19 -2.70 -7.77
N GLU A 114 -19.68 -3.93 -7.64
CA GLU A 114 -19.51 -4.95 -8.68
C GLU A 114 -20.60 -4.78 -9.75
N LEU A 115 -20.18 -4.81 -11.02
CA LEU A 115 -21.06 -4.80 -12.19
C LEU A 115 -21.37 -6.25 -12.57
N ILE A 116 -22.48 -6.80 -12.07
CA ILE A 116 -22.91 -8.15 -12.40
C ILE A 116 -24.11 -8.05 -13.35
N ASN A 117 -23.96 -8.51 -14.59
CA ASN A 117 -25.04 -8.65 -15.58
C ASN A 117 -25.96 -7.42 -15.71
N GLY A 118 -25.38 -6.22 -15.90
CA GLY A 118 -26.15 -5.00 -16.15
C GLY A 118 -26.85 -4.39 -14.93
N GLY A 119 -26.56 -4.87 -13.72
CA GLY A 119 -27.02 -4.28 -12.46
C GLY A 119 -25.89 -4.19 -11.42
N PHE A 120 -25.88 -3.11 -10.65
CA PHE A 120 -24.96 -2.98 -9.50
C PHE A 120 -25.43 -3.88 -8.36
N SER A 121 -24.64 -4.91 -8.03
CA SER A 121 -24.87 -5.72 -6.84
C SER A 121 -24.13 -5.10 -5.66
N LYS A 122 -24.87 -4.76 -4.60
CA LYS A 122 -24.28 -4.24 -3.36
C LYS A 122 -23.87 -5.42 -2.48
N GLN A 123 -22.61 -5.83 -2.55
CA GLN A 123 -22.09 -6.73 -1.53
C GLN A 123 -21.72 -5.92 -0.27
N PRO A 124 -22.19 -6.30 0.93
CA PRO A 124 -21.67 -5.74 2.16
C PRO A 124 -20.21 -6.14 2.26
N VAL A 125 -19.32 -5.20 1.99
CA VAL A 125 -17.89 -5.43 2.12
C VAL A 125 -17.63 -5.74 3.59
N LYS A 126 -17.17 -6.97 3.84
CA LYS A 126 -16.78 -7.45 5.18
C LYS A 126 -15.87 -6.39 5.78
N GLU A 127 -16.31 -5.84 6.92
CA GLU A 127 -15.73 -4.73 7.67
C GLU A 127 -14.24 -4.50 7.35
N MET A 128 -13.98 -3.59 6.42
CA MET A 128 -12.63 -3.27 6.01
C MET A 128 -12.07 -2.31 7.05
N MET A 129 -11.16 -2.79 7.87
CA MET A 129 -10.29 -1.87 8.57
C MET A 129 -9.30 -1.38 7.51
N PRO A 130 -9.36 -0.10 7.07
CA PRO A 130 -8.22 0.45 6.38
C PRO A 130 -7.02 0.20 7.29
N LEU A 131 -5.82 0.10 6.72
CA LEU A 131 -4.60 0.16 7.53
C LEU A 131 -4.44 1.61 8.02
N SER A 132 -5.45 2.10 8.73
CA SER A 132 -5.45 3.33 9.47
C SER A 132 -4.71 3.09 10.77
N VAL A 133 -3.78 3.98 11.09
CA VAL A 133 -2.96 3.93 12.30
C VAL A 133 -1.85 2.87 12.25
N PHE A 134 -0.84 3.16 11.45
CA PHE A 134 0.46 2.50 11.55
C PHE A 134 1.58 3.52 11.82
N LYS A 135 2.67 3.02 12.40
CA LYS A 135 3.82 3.82 12.82
C LYS A 135 5.11 3.26 12.22
N GLU A 136 6.21 3.96 12.42
CA GLU A 136 7.54 3.46 12.10
C GLU A 136 7.76 2.04 12.64
N GLY A 137 8.37 1.20 11.83
CA GLY A 137 8.56 -0.24 12.04
C GLY A 137 7.35 -1.10 11.64
N SER A 138 6.22 -0.55 11.21
CA SER A 138 5.11 -1.38 10.72
C SER A 138 5.53 -2.13 9.46
N VAL A 139 5.24 -3.44 9.41
CA VAL A 139 5.60 -4.31 8.29
C VAL A 139 4.35 -4.81 7.60
N PHE A 140 4.34 -4.73 6.27
CA PHE A 140 3.25 -5.14 5.41
C PHE A 140 3.74 -6.22 4.44
N ALA A 141 2.88 -7.21 4.23
CA ALA A 141 2.94 -8.10 3.10
C ALA A 141 2.07 -7.52 1.98
N VAL A 142 2.58 -7.55 0.76
CA VAL A 142 1.87 -7.11 -0.43
C VAL A 142 1.96 -8.20 -1.49
N ILE A 143 0.87 -8.46 -2.19
CA ILE A 143 0.92 -9.13 -3.50
C ILE A 143 0.62 -8.04 -4.52
N THR A 144 1.57 -7.76 -5.41
CA THR A 144 1.42 -6.71 -6.44
C THR A 144 0.38 -7.13 -7.47
N ASN A 145 -0.09 -6.18 -8.28
CA ASN A 145 -1.01 -6.47 -9.39
C ASN A 145 -0.39 -7.39 -10.47
N GLN A 146 0.94 -7.53 -10.49
CA GLN A 146 1.69 -8.47 -11.32
C GLN A 146 1.92 -9.83 -10.63
N GLY A 147 1.27 -10.06 -9.49
CA GLY A 147 1.38 -11.29 -8.71
C GLY A 147 2.73 -11.48 -8.03
N GLN A 148 3.49 -10.41 -7.79
CA GLN A 148 4.76 -10.52 -7.07
C GLN A 148 4.54 -10.37 -5.57
N LEU A 149 5.25 -11.19 -4.79
CA LEU A 149 5.27 -11.01 -3.35
C LEU A 149 6.22 -9.87 -2.99
N ALA A 150 5.73 -8.91 -2.21
CA ALA A 150 6.52 -7.80 -1.71
C ALA A 150 6.35 -7.64 -0.19
N ARG A 151 7.42 -7.13 0.42
CA ARG A 151 7.45 -6.69 1.82
C ARG A 151 7.69 -5.21 1.85
N LEU A 152 6.86 -4.49 2.58
CA LEU A 152 7.04 -3.07 2.86
C LEU A 152 7.27 -2.86 4.34
N CYS A 153 8.23 -2.01 4.69
CA CYS A 153 8.41 -1.53 6.06
C CYS A 153 8.35 -0.02 6.12
N VAL A 154 7.62 0.49 7.09
CA VAL A 154 7.56 1.93 7.37
C VAL A 154 8.82 2.31 8.11
N SER A 155 9.79 2.86 7.41
CA SER A 155 11.07 3.27 8.00
C SER A 155 11.03 4.68 8.58
N GLY A 156 10.01 5.45 8.25
CA GLY A 156 9.78 6.76 8.86
C GLY A 156 8.79 7.59 8.06
N PHE A 157 8.81 8.89 8.33
CA PHE A 157 8.00 9.86 7.63
C PHE A 157 8.78 11.15 7.44
N HIS A 158 8.45 11.88 6.38
CA HIS A 158 8.86 13.26 6.20
C HIS A 158 7.69 14.20 6.48
N SER A 159 8.02 15.37 7.04
CA SER A 159 7.01 16.41 7.23
C SER A 159 6.60 17.01 5.89
N SER A 160 5.43 17.66 5.85
CA SER A 160 4.95 18.37 4.66
C SER A 160 5.87 19.51 4.22
N TYR A 161 6.86 19.89 5.03
CA TYR A 161 7.83 20.96 4.74
C TYR A 161 9.20 20.42 4.34
N ASP A 162 9.45 19.14 4.55
CA ASP A 162 10.70 18.50 4.17
C ASP A 162 10.66 18.14 2.69
N PHE A 163 11.61 18.68 1.92
CA PHE A 163 11.75 18.40 0.49
C PHE A 163 13.14 17.86 0.15
N ARG A 164 13.87 17.34 1.16
CA ARG A 164 15.25 16.87 0.99
C ARG A 164 15.35 15.40 0.56
N PHE A 165 14.22 14.71 0.44
CA PHE A 165 14.17 13.32 -0.02
C PHE A 165 14.16 13.24 -1.56
N ARG A 166 14.58 12.08 -2.09
CA ARG A 166 14.82 11.87 -3.52
C ARG A 166 13.58 12.20 -4.36
N GLU A 167 12.40 11.72 -3.97
CA GLU A 167 11.14 11.87 -4.73
C GLU A 167 10.57 13.29 -4.72
N ALA A 168 11.16 14.22 -3.96
CA ALA A 168 10.65 15.59 -3.84
C ALA A 168 10.72 16.38 -5.16
N TYR A 169 11.43 15.91 -6.17
CA TYR A 169 11.43 16.52 -7.51
C TYR A 169 10.07 16.41 -8.21
N LEU A 170 9.23 15.42 -7.84
CA LEU A 170 7.88 15.23 -8.39
C LEU A 170 6.86 16.25 -7.85
N LEU A 171 7.19 16.94 -6.76
CA LEU A 171 6.32 17.92 -6.14
C LEU A 171 6.38 19.27 -6.86
N ASP A 172 5.22 19.75 -7.28
CA ASP A 172 5.05 21.06 -7.92
C ASP A 172 5.64 22.21 -7.06
N PRO A 173 6.42 23.15 -7.64
CA PRO A 173 6.96 24.29 -6.90
C PRO A 173 5.89 25.18 -6.27
N GLY A 174 4.74 25.37 -6.92
CA GLY A 174 3.60 26.09 -6.37
C GLY A 174 3.03 25.40 -5.14
N TRP A 175 2.88 24.08 -5.19
CA TRP A 175 2.48 23.26 -4.06
C TRP A 175 3.47 23.38 -2.89
N LYS A 176 4.79 23.32 -3.16
CA LYS A 176 5.84 23.51 -2.12
C LYS A 176 5.74 24.87 -1.43
N LYS A 177 5.41 25.93 -2.17
CA LYS A 177 5.19 27.27 -1.63
C LYS A 177 3.90 27.32 -0.81
N MET A 178 2.81 26.77 -1.35
CA MET A 178 1.50 26.75 -0.69
C MET A 178 1.53 25.97 0.63
N VAL A 179 2.17 24.79 0.66
CA VAL A 179 2.15 23.94 1.86
C VAL A 179 2.84 24.63 3.04
N LYS A 180 3.92 25.40 2.80
CA LYS A 180 4.62 26.20 3.82
C LYS A 180 3.78 27.31 4.46
N GLN A 181 2.64 27.66 3.88
CA GLN A 181 1.70 28.64 4.42
C GLN A 181 0.62 28.01 5.30
N ARG A 182 0.59 26.68 5.43
CA ARG A 182 -0.41 25.93 6.20
C ARG A 182 0.17 25.54 7.56
N GLU A 183 -0.53 24.69 8.29
CA GLU A 183 0.05 24.00 9.45
C GLU A 183 0.97 22.87 8.96
N GLU A 184 2.13 22.70 9.61
CA GLU A 184 3.05 21.61 9.28
C GLU A 184 2.46 20.26 9.69
N LYS A 185 2.40 19.33 8.74
CA LYS A 185 2.08 17.92 9.01
C LYS A 185 3.36 17.13 9.14
N ARG A 186 3.73 16.72 10.35
CA ARG A 186 5.00 16.00 10.64
C ARG A 186 5.12 14.63 9.97
N HIS A 187 4.00 13.99 9.65
CA HIS A 187 3.97 12.65 9.07
C HIS A 187 3.14 12.68 7.79
N TYR A 188 3.68 13.30 6.75
CA TYR A 188 2.93 13.57 5.53
C TYR A 188 3.37 12.67 4.38
N HIS A 189 4.67 12.65 4.07
CA HIS A 189 5.23 11.68 3.13
C HIS A 189 5.71 10.47 3.92
N ILE A 190 5.46 9.26 3.41
CA ILE A 190 5.81 8.01 4.07
C ILE A 190 7.10 7.46 3.46
N LEU A 191 8.09 7.14 4.30
CA LEU A 191 9.32 6.49 3.88
C LEU A 191 9.16 4.99 4.05
N LEU A 192 9.31 4.25 2.95
CA LEU A 192 9.19 2.81 2.91
C LEU A 192 10.50 2.15 2.49
N ASP A 193 10.98 1.21 3.29
CA ASP A 193 11.91 0.19 2.82
C ASP A 193 11.10 -0.94 2.19
N TRP A 194 11.49 -1.38 1.01
CA TRP A 194 10.76 -2.40 0.29
C TRP A 194 11.65 -3.51 -0.23
N THR A 195 11.05 -4.68 -0.41
CA THR A 195 11.68 -5.85 -1.01
C THR A 195 10.65 -6.58 -1.85
N VAL A 196 10.93 -6.76 -3.14
CA VAL A 196 10.12 -7.57 -4.05
C VAL A 196 10.83 -8.91 -4.23
N PHE A 197 10.12 -10.00 -4.01
CA PHE A 197 10.60 -11.37 -4.19
C PHE A 197 10.14 -11.86 -5.55
N ARG A 198 11.05 -11.91 -6.52
CA ARG A 198 10.76 -12.37 -7.89
C ARG A 198 10.86 -13.88 -7.99
N GLY A 199 10.04 -14.48 -8.84
CA GLY A 199 10.06 -15.93 -9.11
C GLY A 199 9.55 -16.79 -7.96
N PHE A 200 8.82 -16.19 -7.01
CA PHE A 200 8.11 -16.92 -5.98
C PHE A 200 6.75 -17.36 -6.56
N ASP A 201 6.54 -18.67 -6.69
CA ASP A 201 5.27 -19.21 -7.20
C ASP A 201 4.20 -19.10 -6.12
N LEU A 202 3.17 -18.29 -6.38
CA LEU A 202 2.02 -18.12 -5.49
C LEU A 202 0.96 -19.20 -5.68
N MET A 203 1.02 -19.99 -6.77
CA MET A 203 0.02 -21.00 -7.13
C MET A 203 -0.25 -22.02 -6.00
N PRO A 204 0.74 -22.54 -5.25
CA PRO A 204 0.48 -23.50 -4.18
C PRO A 204 -0.32 -22.94 -2.99
N TYR A 205 -0.47 -21.62 -2.90
CA TYR A 205 -1.05 -20.92 -1.75
C TYR A 205 -2.36 -20.19 -2.08
N MET A 206 -2.72 -20.11 -3.36
CA MET A 206 -3.96 -19.47 -3.82
C MET A 206 -5.05 -20.47 -4.20
N GLU A 207 -4.81 -21.78 -4.02
CA GLU A 207 -5.88 -22.78 -4.14
C GLU A 207 -6.96 -22.49 -3.10
N SER A 208 -8.18 -22.29 -3.60
CA SER A 208 -9.38 -21.99 -2.81
C SER A 208 -9.51 -22.98 -1.66
N PRO A 209 -9.80 -22.55 -0.42
CA PRO A 209 -10.33 -23.47 0.56
C PRO A 209 -11.63 -24.07 -0.03
N GLU A 210 -11.69 -25.40 -0.10
CA GLU A 210 -12.90 -26.16 -0.46
C GLU A 210 -14.06 -25.88 0.52
#